data_AF-A0A452FGP5-F1
#
_entry.id   AF-A0A452FGP5-F1
#
_cell.length_a   1.000
_cell.length_b   1.000
_cell.length_c   1.000
_cell.angle_alpha   90.00
_cell.angle_beta   90.00
_cell.angle_gamma   90.00
#
_symmetry.space_group_name_H-M   'P 1'
#
loop_
_entity.id
_entity.type
_entity.pdbx_description
1 polymer ?
#
loop_
_entity_poly.entity_id
_entity_poly.type
_entity_poly.pdbx_seq_one_letter_code
_entity_poly.pdbx_strand_id
1 'polypeptide(L)' 'MKIKSLEEIYLFSLPIKEYDIIDFFLGASLKEKVLKIRFKAFVAIRDYNGHVGLDVKCSKAVATAIRGTIILAKLSIILM' A
#
# COMPACT_ATOMS: atom_id res chain seq x y z
N MET A 1 -14.35 -17.51 -6.57
CA MET A 1 -13.93 -16.09 -6.67
C MET A 1 -14.02 -15.64 -8.11
N LYS A 2 -14.53 -14.42 -8.37
CA LYS A 2 -14.71 -13.89 -9.75
C LYS A 2 -13.45 -13.25 -10.33
N ILE A 3 -12.59 -12.68 -9.48
CA ILE A 3 -11.27 -12.13 -9.84
C ILE A 3 -10.23 -13.09 -9.26
N LYS A 4 -9.27 -13.53 -10.09
CA LYS A 4 -8.27 -14.54 -9.68
C LYS A 4 -6.95 -13.91 -9.23
N SER A 5 -6.60 -12.75 -9.78
CA SER A 5 -5.33 -12.10 -9.47
C SER A 5 -5.43 -10.58 -9.49
N LEU A 6 -4.43 -9.93 -8.92
CA LEU A 6 -4.30 -8.47 -8.91
C LEU A 6 -4.03 -7.93 -10.34
N GLU A 7 -3.41 -8.72 -11.22
CA GLU A 7 -3.13 -8.28 -12.60
C GLU A 7 -4.40 -8.02 -13.41
N GLU A 8 -5.49 -8.76 -13.16
CA GLU A 8 -6.78 -8.50 -13.82
C GLU A 8 -7.30 -7.09 -13.51
N ILE A 9 -7.11 -6.62 -12.27
CA ILE A 9 -7.52 -5.26 -11.84
C ILE A 9 -6.67 -4.21 -12.57
N TYR A 10 -5.36 -4.43 -12.67
CA TYR A 10 -4.46 -3.54 -13.40
C TYR A 10 -4.74 -3.53 -14.91
N LEU A 11 -5.05 -4.69 -15.50
CA LEU A 11 -5.35 -4.82 -16.93
C LEU A 11 -6.55 -3.97 -17.34
N PHE A 12 -7.59 -3.93 -16.50
CA PHE A 12 -8.78 -3.09 -16.73
C PHE A 12 -8.66 -1.69 -16.13
N SER A 13 -7.51 -1.32 -15.57
CA SER A 13 -7.27 -0.02 -14.92
C SER A 13 -8.34 0.33 -13.88
N LEU A 14 -8.86 -0.67 -13.17
CA LEU A 14 -9.91 -0.47 -12.18
C LEU A 14 -9.31 0.17 -10.92
N PRO A 15 -9.88 1.28 -10.41
CA PRO A 15 -9.35 1.94 -9.23
C PRO A 15 -9.62 1.10 -7.97
N ILE A 16 -8.58 0.80 -7.21
CA ILE A 16 -8.67 0.11 -5.91
C ILE A 16 -9.00 1.13 -4.83
N LYS A 17 -10.14 0.95 -4.16
CA LYS A 17 -10.63 1.86 -3.09
C LYS A 17 -10.51 1.28 -1.69
N GLU A 18 -10.28 -0.03 -1.58
CA GLU A 18 -10.21 -0.76 -0.32
C GLU A 18 -8.86 -1.46 -0.21
N TYR A 19 -8.14 -1.21 0.89
CA TYR A 19 -6.81 -1.81 1.10
C TYR A 19 -6.91 -3.32 1.40
N ASP A 20 -8.06 -3.79 1.86
CA ASP A 20 -8.31 -5.21 2.14
C ASP A 20 -8.16 -6.09 0.88
N ILE A 21 -8.40 -5.52 -0.32
CA ILE A 21 -8.16 -6.21 -1.59
C ILE A 21 -6.67 -6.52 -1.75
N ILE A 22 -5.81 -5.55 -1.44
CA ILE A 22 -4.36 -5.72 -1.51
C ILE A 22 -3.87 -6.69 -0.44
N ASP A 23 -4.43 -6.63 0.77
CA ASP A 23 -4.08 -7.57 1.84
C ASP A 23 -4.51 -9.00 1.51
N PHE A 24 -5.64 -9.19 0.82
CA PHE A 24 -6.08 -10.50 0.36
C PHE A 24 -5.10 -11.12 -0.65
N PHE A 25 -4.58 -10.33 -1.61
CA PHE A 25 -3.69 -10.84 -2.65
C PHE A 25 -2.20 -10.89 -2.22
N LEU A 26 -1.72 -9.87 -1.52
CA LEU A 26 -0.29 -9.63 -1.26
C LEU A 26 0.06 -9.50 0.23
N GLY A 27 -0.91 -9.54 1.14
CA GLY A 27 -0.72 -9.16 2.55
C GLY A 27 0.43 -9.87 3.27
N ALA A 28 0.69 -11.15 2.98
CA ALA A 28 1.80 -11.90 3.59
C ALA A 28 3.18 -11.59 2.99
N SER A 29 3.23 -11.06 1.76
CA SER A 29 4.46 -10.80 1.01
C SER A 29 4.95 -9.36 1.16
N LEU A 30 4.04 -8.43 1.48
CA LEU A 30 4.34 -7.01 1.58
C LEU A 30 5.23 -6.74 2.81
N LYS A 31 6.39 -6.12 2.54
CA LYS A 31 7.27 -5.56 3.56
C LYS A 31 7.08 -4.05 3.62
N GLU A 32 6.89 -3.54 4.83
CA GLU A 32 6.70 -2.12 5.10
C GLU A 32 8.00 -1.53 5.64
N LYS A 33 8.42 -0.37 5.11
CA LYS A 33 9.58 0.37 5.58
C LYS A 33 9.19 1.82 5.86
N VAL A 34 9.32 2.22 7.12
CA VAL A 34 9.14 3.61 7.56
C VAL A 34 10.47 4.36 7.37
N LEU A 35 10.46 5.46 6.62
CA LEU A 35 11.70 6.16 6.23
C LEU A 35 11.99 7.43 7.04
N LYS A 36 10.97 8.24 7.34
CA LYS A 36 11.14 9.52 8.06
C LYS A 36 9.94 9.79 8.94
N ILE A 37 10.20 10.26 10.16
CA ILE A 37 9.18 10.52 11.18
C ILE A 37 9.53 11.80 11.94
N ARG A 38 8.98 12.94 11.48
CA ARG A 38 8.97 14.23 12.18
C ARG A 38 7.70 15.03 11.80
N PHE A 39 6.53 14.61 12.29
CA PHE A 39 5.19 15.07 11.89
C PHE A 39 4.69 14.66 10.49
N LYS A 40 5.59 14.20 9.62
CA LYS A 40 5.30 13.58 8.31
C LYS A 40 5.89 12.17 8.30
N ALA A 41 5.06 11.15 8.07
CA ALA A 41 5.45 9.75 8.00
C ALA A 41 5.49 9.32 6.54
N PHE A 42 6.65 8.83 6.09
CA PHE A 42 6.81 8.22 4.78
C PHE A 42 6.89 6.71 4.95
N VAL A 43 6.04 5.99 4.23
CA VAL A 43 6.02 4.53 4.25
C VAL A 43 6.14 4.02 2.83
N ALA A 44 7.17 3.22 2.59
CA ALA A 44 7.32 2.45 1.37
C ALA A 44 6.89 1.00 1.66
N ILE A 45 6.01 0.47 0.83
CA ILE A 45 5.57 -0.93 0.85
C ILE A 45 6.06 -1.58 -0.42
N ARG A 46 6.57 -2.79 -0.30
CA ARG A 46 7.17 -3.50 -1.42
C ARG A 46 7.04 -5.00 -1.22
N ASP A 47 6.89 -5.74 -2.31
CA ASP A 47 7.20 -7.17 -2.35
C ASP A 47 8.47 -7.45 -3.17
N TYR A 48 8.84 -8.72 -3.33
CA TYR A 48 9.94 -9.11 -4.22
C TYR A 48 9.47 -9.49 -5.62
N ASN A 49 8.23 -9.17 -5.98
CA ASN A 49 7.55 -9.63 -7.18
C ASN A 49 7.01 -8.47 -8.04
N GLY A 50 7.67 -7.31 -8.01
CA GLY A 50 7.36 -6.17 -8.86
C GLY A 50 6.32 -5.19 -8.31
N HIS A 51 5.79 -5.38 -7.10
CA HIS A 51 4.84 -4.43 -6.51
C HIS A 51 5.54 -3.44 -5.58
N VAL A 52 5.33 -2.14 -5.82
CA VAL A 52 5.83 -1.06 -4.98
C VAL A 52 4.72 -0.04 -4.73
N GLY A 53 4.54 0.34 -3.46
CA GLY A 53 3.68 1.43 -3.03
C GLY A 53 4.46 2.42 -2.17
N LEU A 54 4.18 3.70 -2.32
CA LEU A 54 4.77 4.75 -1.50
C LEU A 54 3.70 5.79 -1.20
N ASP A 55 3.54 6.11 0.07
CA ASP A 55 2.65 7.20 0.47
C ASP A 55 3.27 8.03 1.61
N VAL A 56 2.67 9.18 1.86
CA VAL A 56 3.05 10.10 2.91
C VAL A 56 1.84 10.75 3.58
N LYS A 57 1.78 10.64 4.91
CA LYS A 57 0.75 11.32 5.71
C LYS A 57 1.35 12.18 6.80
N CYS A 58 0.72 13.32 7.06
CA CYS A 58 0.98 14.15 8.22
C CYS A 58 -0.17 14.04 9.22
N SER A 59 0.14 13.81 10.49
CA SER A 59 -0.84 13.82 11.59
C SER A 59 -0.21 14.43 12.85
N LYS A 60 -1.06 14.94 13.76
CA LYS A 60 -0.61 15.42 15.08
C LYS A 60 0.06 14.32 15.91
N ALA A 61 -0.42 13.08 15.77
CA ALA A 61 0.15 11.89 16.42
C ALA A 61 0.88 11.00 15.40
N VAL A 62 2.14 10.65 15.71
CA VAL A 62 3.01 9.86 14.82
C VAL A 62 2.45 8.46 14.57
N ALA A 63 1.93 7.78 15.60
CA ALA A 63 1.34 6.45 15.43
C ALA A 63 0.16 6.45 14.45
N THR A 64 -0.70 7.47 14.52
CA THR A 64 -1.83 7.65 13.60
C THR A 64 -1.37 7.99 12.18
N ALA A 65 -0.30 8.79 12.04
CA ALA A 65 0.31 9.07 10.73
C ALA A 65 0.83 7.78 10.09
N ILE A 66 1.58 6.95 10.84
CA ILE A 66 2.13 5.69 10.34
C ILE A 66 1.01 4.75 9.90
N ARG A 67 0.02 4.49 10.78
CA ARG A 67 -1.10 3.58 10.43
C ARG A 67 -1.89 4.07 9.22
N GLY A 68 -2.14 5.38 9.13
CA GLY A 68 -2.82 5.96 7.98
C GLY A 68 -2.00 5.92 6.69
N THR A 69 -0.68 6.09 6.77
CA THR A 69 0.21 6.04 5.60
C THR A 69 0.35 4.62 5.08
N ILE A 70 0.42 3.62 5.96
CA ILE A 70 0.44 2.20 5.55
C ILE A 70 -0.79 1.87 4.71
N ILE A 71 -1.99 2.25 5.18
CA ILE A 71 -3.24 2.01 4.45
C ILE A 71 -3.23 2.70 3.08
N LEU A 72 -2.78 3.96 3.03
CA LEU A 72 -2.70 4.72 1.78
C LEU A 72 -1.66 4.12 0.82
N ALA A 73 -0.49 3.70 1.32
CA ALA A 73 0.55 3.07 0.51
C ALA A 73 0.11 1.72 -0.08
N LYS A 74 -0.79 0.99 0.59
CA LYS A 74 -1.42 -0.20 0.02
C LYS A 74 -2.35 0.16 -1.13
N LEU A 75 -3.16 1.21 -0.99
CA LEU A 75 -4.06 1.68 -2.06
C LEU A 75 -3.31 2.22 -3.28
N SER A 76 -2.09 2.74 -3.08
CA SER A 76 -1.25 3.31 -4.13
C SER A 76 -0.20 2.33 -4.67
N ILE A 77 -0.37 1.01 -4.50
CA ILE A 77 0.54 0.03 -5.08
C ILE A 77 0.49 0.12 -6.61
N ILE A 78 1.68 0.10 -7.20
CA ILE A 78 1.90 0.08 -8.63
C ILE A 78 2.70 -1.19 -8.94
N LEU A 79 2.38 -1.82 -10.07
CA LEU A 79 3.17 -2.89 -10.66
C LEU A 79 4.31 -2.28 -11.49
N MET A 80 5.54 -2.71 -11.20
CA MET A 80 6.79 -2.32 -11.86
C MET A 80 7.43 -3.53 -12.55
#